data_AF-A0A967FE83-F1
#
_entry.id   AF-A0A967FE83-F1
#
_cell.length_a   1.000
_cell.length_b   1.000
_cell.length_c   1.000
_cell.angle_alpha   90.00
_cell.angle_beta   90.00
_cell.angle_gamma   90.00
#
_symmetry.space_group_name_H-M   'P 1'
#
loop_
_entity.id
_entity.type
_entity.pdbx_description
1 polymer ?
#
loop_
_entity_poly.entity_id
_entity_poly.type
_entity_poly.pdbx_seq_one_letter_code
_entity_poly.pdbx_strand_id
1 'polypeptide(L)'
;MANDIPTPLAQYQQADFNERLNLYLQYPALRSQFMAIDQDEVNNRIQPHNGWLQHPLTTRLTVLLSTSVGCVRRLLAPAKF
;
A
#
# COMPACT_ATOMS: atom_id res chain seq x y z
N MET A 1 6.05 38.44 -14.32
CA MET A 1 5.15 37.37 -13.84
C MET A 1 5.94 36.08 -13.95
N ALA A 2 6.39 35.52 -12.83
CA ALA A 2 7.07 34.24 -12.85
C ALA A 2 6.02 33.19 -13.27
N ASN A 3 6.26 32.51 -14.39
CA ASN A 3 5.50 31.32 -14.74
C ASN A 3 5.92 30.25 -13.75
N ASP A 4 5.26 30.19 -12.61
CA ASP A 4 5.45 29.15 -11.61
C ASP A 4 4.87 27.86 -12.20
N ILE A 5 5.67 27.18 -13.04
CA ILE A 5 5.31 25.89 -13.60
C ILE A 5 5.07 24.97 -12.41
N PRO A 6 3.85 24.43 -12.25
CA PRO A 6 3.55 23.58 -11.10
C PRO A 6 4.45 22.36 -11.16
N THR A 7 5.03 21.99 -10.03
CA THR A 7 5.88 20.80 -9.94
C THR A 7 5.06 19.56 -10.32
N PRO A 8 5.68 18.50 -10.87
CA PRO A 8 4.96 17.29 -11.26
C PRO A 8 4.11 16.68 -10.13
N LEU A 9 4.54 16.86 -8.87
CA LEU A 9 3.77 16.45 -7.70
C LEU A 9 2.50 17.28 -7.51
N ALA A 10 2.59 18.60 -7.64
CA ALA A 10 1.43 19.48 -7.55
C ALA A 10 0.44 19.23 -8.70
N GLN A 11 0.95 18.98 -9.91
CA GLN A 11 0.13 18.56 -11.05
C GLN A 11 -0.57 17.23 -10.77
N TYR A 12 0.14 16.22 -10.27
CA TYR A 12 -0.43 14.91 -9.97
C TYR A 12 -1.58 14.96 -8.95
N GLN A 13 -1.49 15.82 -7.94
CA GLN A 13 -2.54 15.98 -6.92
C GLN A 13 -3.86 16.49 -7.51
N GLN A 14 -3.79 17.36 -8.53
CA GLN A 14 -4.95 18.01 -9.14
C GLN A 14 -5.45 17.29 -10.40
N ALA A 15 -4.62 16.42 -10.97
CA ALA A 15 -4.87 15.69 -12.20
C ALA A 15 -5.98 14.64 -12.05
N ASP A 16 -6.68 14.38 -13.16
CA ASP A 16 -7.60 13.26 -13.30
C ASP A 16 -6.86 11.92 -13.44
N PHE A 17 -7.59 10.81 -13.51
CA PHE A 17 -6.98 9.48 -13.60
C PHE A 17 -6.04 9.31 -14.80
N ASN A 18 -6.43 9.80 -15.98
CA ASN A 18 -5.63 9.62 -17.20
C ASN A 18 -4.36 10.47 -17.14
N GLU A 19 -4.48 11.70 -16.66
CA GLU A 19 -3.33 12.58 -16.44
C GLU A 19 -2.39 12.03 -15.35
N ARG A 20 -2.93 11.51 -14.25
CA ARG A 20 -2.15 10.83 -13.21
C ARG A 20 -1.39 9.64 -13.79
N LEU A 21 -2.06 8.78 -14.58
CA LEU A 21 -1.40 7.65 -15.23
C LEU A 21 -0.26 8.11 -16.16
N ASN A 22 -0.49 9.17 -16.92
CA ASN A 22 0.53 9.73 -17.81
C ASN A 22 1.74 10.25 -17.01
N LEU A 23 1.51 11.05 -15.96
CA LEU A 23 2.56 11.56 -15.08
C LEU A 23 3.34 10.42 -14.39
N TYR A 24 2.64 9.37 -13.95
CA TYR A 24 3.25 8.19 -13.33
C TYR A 24 4.21 7.45 -14.27
N LEU A 25 3.88 7.40 -15.56
CA LEU A 25 4.73 6.81 -16.59
C LEU A 25 5.89 7.74 -16.97
N GLN A 26 5.62 9.05 -17.06
CA GLN A 26 6.60 10.07 -17.47
C GLN A 26 7.70 10.31 -16.42
N TYR A 27 7.40 10.17 -15.12
CA TYR A 27 8.34 10.46 -14.04
C TYR A 27 8.59 9.26 -13.10
N PRO A 28 9.37 8.24 -13.54
CA PRO A 28 9.60 7.02 -12.75
C PRO A 28 10.22 7.26 -11.37
N ALA A 29 11.08 8.27 -11.24
CA ALA A 29 11.75 8.62 -9.99
C ALA A 29 10.79 9.14 -8.89
N LEU A 30 9.58 9.60 -9.28
CA LEU A 30 8.59 10.16 -8.36
C LEU A 30 7.47 9.18 -8.00
N ARG A 31 7.52 7.94 -8.48
CA ARG A 31 6.44 6.95 -8.30
C ARG A 31 6.11 6.66 -6.84
N SER A 32 7.11 6.61 -5.97
CA SER A 32 6.89 6.41 -4.52
C SER A 32 6.09 7.56 -3.90
N GLN A 33 6.32 8.78 -4.37
CA GLN A 33 5.62 9.98 -3.89
C GLN A 33 4.20 10.03 -4.44
N PHE A 34 4.01 9.70 -5.72
CA PHE A 34 2.68 9.53 -6.32
C PHE A 34 1.84 8.47 -5.59
N MET A 35 2.42 7.30 -5.30
CA MET A 35 1.75 6.25 -4.52
C MET A 35 1.40 6.71 -3.10
N ALA A 36 2.27 7.50 -2.46
CA ALA A 36 1.97 8.07 -1.15
C ALA A 36 0.78 9.04 -1.19
N ILE A 37 0.66 9.85 -2.24
CA ILE A 37 -0.50 10.74 -2.46
C ILE A 37 -1.78 9.92 -2.64
N ASP A 38 -1.75 8.90 -3.49
CA ASP A 38 -2.94 8.06 -3.73
C ASP A 38 -3.35 7.30 -2.45
N GLN A 39 -2.37 6.83 -1.67
CA GLN A 39 -2.64 6.14 -0.41
C GLN A 39 -3.22 7.08 0.66
N ASP A 40 -2.75 8.33 0.73
CA ASP A 40 -3.33 9.35 1.61
C ASP A 40 -4.77 9.70 1.20
N GLU A 41 -5.03 9.86 -0.10
CA GLU A 41 -6.38 10.12 -0.62
C GLU A 41 -7.34 8.97 -0.28
N VAL A 42 -6.89 7.72 -0.43
CA VAL A 42 -7.66 6.53 -0.04
C VAL A 42 -7.90 6.49 1.46
N ASN A 43 -6.89 6.74 2.29
CA ASN A 43 -7.03 6.76 3.76
C ASN A 43 -7.98 7.86 4.23
N ASN A 44 -7.94 9.03 3.60
CA ASN A 44 -8.81 10.16 3.92
C ASN A 44 -10.24 9.98 3.42
N ARG A 45 -10.45 9.29 2.29
CA ARG A 45 -11.79 8.89 1.82
C ARG A 45 -12.38 7.73 2.65
N ILE A 46 -11.53 6.83 3.15
CA ILE A 46 -11.95 5.68 3.96
C ILE A 46 -12.21 6.07 5.41
N GLN A 47 -11.60 7.14 5.94
CA GLN A 47 -12.03 7.72 7.20
C GLN A 47 -13.50 8.14 7.06
N PRO A 48 -14.46 7.37 7.62
CA PRO A 48 -15.79 7.91 7.78
C PRO A 48 -15.63 9.10 8.73
N HIS A 49 -16.57 10.02 8.66
CA HIS A 49 -16.69 11.21 9.48
C HIS A 49 -16.90 10.90 10.99
N ASN A 50 -16.05 10.04 11.56
CA ASN A 50 -16.14 9.50 12.89
C ASN A 50 -14.79 9.77 13.54
N GLY A 51 -14.75 10.87 14.28
CA GLY A 51 -13.63 11.17 15.17
C GLY A 51 -13.34 9.98 16.09
N TRP A 52 -12.06 9.89 16.45
CA TRP A 52 -11.51 8.94 17.42
C TRP A 52 -11.49 7.49 16.94
N LEU A 53 -10.31 7.03 16.54
CA LEU A 53 -9.53 6.12 17.38
C LEU A 53 -8.20 5.81 16.68
N GLN A 54 -7.14 5.96 17.46
CA GLN A 54 -5.77 5.70 17.08
C GLN A 54 -5.60 4.24 16.64
N HIS A 55 -4.88 4.05 15.53
CA HIS A 55 -4.33 2.75 15.13
C HIS A 55 -3.40 2.18 16.22
N PRO A 56 -3.26 0.85 16.29
CA PRO A 56 -2.11 0.30 15.56
C PRO A 56 -2.43 -0.94 14.71
N LEU A 57 -2.07 -0.85 13.43
CA LEU A 57 -2.03 -1.92 12.42
C LEU A 57 -0.80 -2.84 12.62
N THR A 58 -0.64 -3.48 13.79
CA THR A 58 0.50 -4.39 14.03
C THR A 58 0.11 -5.85 14.30
N THR A 59 -1.17 -6.22 14.26
CA THR A 59 -1.61 -7.54 14.76
C THR A 59 -2.14 -8.51 13.69
N ARG A 60 -2.01 -8.24 12.39
CA ARG A 60 -2.63 -9.08 11.34
C ARG A 60 -1.68 -9.74 10.33
N LEU A 61 -0.37 -9.72 10.54
CA LEU A 61 0.58 -10.47 9.70
C LEU A 61 0.97 -11.84 10.27
N THR A 62 0.63 -12.16 11.53
CA THR A 62 1.08 -13.40 12.19
C THR A 62 0.22 -14.62 11.91
N VAL A 63 -0.95 -14.47 11.25
CA VAL A 63 -1.89 -15.60 11.06
C VAL A 63 -1.62 -16.40 9.78
N LEU A 64 -0.89 -15.85 8.80
CA LEU A 64 -0.67 -16.53 7.51
C LEU A 64 0.55 -17.48 7.46
N LEU A 65 1.32 -17.58 8.54
CA LEU A 65 2.54 -18.41 8.60
C LEU A 65 2.40 -19.69 9.46
N SER A 66 1.23 -19.98 10.03
CA SER A 66 1.05 -21.13 10.94
C SER A 66 0.55 -22.41 10.26
N THR A 67 0.17 -22.40 8.98
CA THR A 67 -0.46 -23.54 8.31
C THR A 67 0.51 -24.52 7.60
N SER A 68 1.82 -24.27 7.58
CA SER A 68 2.77 -25.06 6.78
C SER A 68 3.77 -25.94 7.54
N VAL A 69 3.76 -25.97 8.89
CA VAL A 69 4.72 -26.80 9.67
C VAL A 69 4.17 -28.19 10.04
N GLY A 70 2.93 -28.52 9.66
CA GLY A 70 2.24 -29.74 10.09
C GLY A 70 2.42 -31.01 9.25
N CYS A 71 3.01 -30.96 8.05
CA CYS A 71 2.92 -32.08 7.09
C CYS A 71 4.17 -32.94 6.89
N VAL A 72 5.32 -32.64 7.51
CA VAL A 72 6.56 -33.41 7.26
C VAL A 72 6.80 -34.54 8.29
N ARG A 73 6.09 -34.55 9.42
CA ARG A 73 6.37 -35.52 10.51
C ARG A 73 5.79 -36.93 10.29
N ARG A 74 5.02 -37.16 9.22
CA ARG A 74 4.32 -38.45 9.00
C ARG A 74 5.00 -39.41 8.01
N LEU A 75 6.12 -39.03 7.38
CA LEU A 75 6.84 -39.89 6.42
C LEU A 75 8.15 -40.50 6.98
N LEU A 76 8.51 -40.22 8.23
CA LEU A 76 9.77 -40.68 8.85
C LEU A 76 9.58 -41.38 10.21
N ALA A 77 8.35 -41.73 10.60
CA ALA A 77 8.14 -42.53 11.81
C ALA A 77 8.36 -44.02 11.47
N PRO A 78 9.33 -44.71 12.11
CA PRO A 78 9.52 -46.14 11.92
C PRO A 78 8.32 -46.90 12.47
N ALA A 79 7.79 -47.83 11.67
CA ALA A 79 6.83 -48.82 12.13
C ALA A 79 7.48 -49.64 13.25
N LYS A 80 6.93 -49.54 14.47
CA LYS A 80 7.28 -50.46 15.56
C LYS A 80 6.29 -51.62 15.52
N PHE A 81 6.83 -52.82 15.29
CA PHE A 81 6.23 -54.10 15.68
C PHE A 81 6.24 -54.23 17.21
#